data_AF-A0A0J9XHJ7-F1
#
_entry.id   AF-A0A0J9XHJ7-F1
#
_cell.length_a   1.000
_cell.length_b   1.000
_cell.length_c   1.000
_cell.angle_alpha   90.00
_cell.angle_beta   90.00
_cell.angle_gamma   90.00
#
_symmetry.space_group_name_H-M   'P 1'
#
loop_
_entity.id
_entity.type
_entity.pdbx_description
1 polymer ?
#
loop_
_entity_poly.entity_id
_entity_poly.type
_entity_poly.pdbx_seq_one_letter_code
_entity_poly.pdbx_strand_id
1 'polypeptide(L)'
;MGIIALPRRWVRHLTKLVFGIALLLILLFIVDNHYNILPPSFQSRLLMQSPGHVVVDIKVESCFLKSSCPQSSKDGWYRVPKELGLGKRWSQSSFVYVKRVDEKTLEAGSNVVLDAAVADPKLATSQPPPHVIKDVSPETDTESIKLSDVSNAGWVKRDHGLWIKLGKGRAQTGVTAVDVLFGEDAVDPRLSWRLDEGYIDGLASQPRLSVRIGPRQEKPEVSLRVQKSGKFKVLQLADLHFSTGFGKCLEPYPDTPVDCKADLRTLSFITKVLDDEKPDYVVMTGDQIFGQAAPDSETAMLKVVAPLIERKIPYSMVFGNHDDEGSLSRADLMDFLSLLPYSLSEPGPANISGVGNYVTQALGPKSNHPALSFYFLDSHARSEHPKFRPGYDWIKQDQLDFIQDKYKELKPEQDEYSHIHMSMAFFHIPLPEYTDNTQQFIGQYREASTAPRYNSGTLDVLKAIGVRVLSVGHDHANNFCMDYAKNGTDVYLCYGGGAGEGGYGGYGGLIRGVRVFDVNTQSDSITTYKLLHTAPSERIDEQVLVNSGVVVPLKASE
;
A
#
# COMPACT_ATOMS: atom_id res chain seq x y z
N MET A 1 0.86 -66.73 20.22
CA MET A 1 1.58 -65.80 19.34
C MET A 1 2.38 -64.85 20.22
N GLY A 2 3.69 -65.06 20.34
CA GLY A 2 4.54 -64.19 21.16
C GLY A 2 4.80 -62.87 20.45
N ILE A 3 4.44 -61.76 21.08
CA ILE A 3 4.74 -60.41 20.59
C ILE A 3 6.26 -60.22 20.70
N ILE A 4 6.95 -60.20 19.57
CA ILE A 4 8.38 -59.89 19.50
C ILE A 4 8.54 -58.41 19.84
N ALA A 5 8.92 -58.11 21.09
CA ALA A 5 9.23 -56.76 21.51
C ALA A 5 10.58 -56.33 20.91
N LEU A 6 10.56 -55.28 20.08
CA LEU A 6 11.77 -54.70 19.52
C LEU A 6 12.72 -54.24 20.65
N PRO A 7 14.03 -54.57 20.57
CA PRO A 7 14.98 -54.14 21.59
C PRO A 7 14.96 -52.62 21.76
N ARG A 8 15.06 -52.12 23.01
CA ARG A 8 14.99 -50.69 23.35
C ARG A 8 15.90 -49.78 22.50
N ARG A 9 17.03 -50.32 22.04
CA ARG A 9 17.95 -49.65 21.12
C ARG A 9 17.29 -49.35 19.77
N TRP A 10 16.57 -50.32 19.19
CA TRP A 10 15.84 -50.15 17.93
C TRP A 10 14.68 -49.19 18.07
N VAL A 11 13.93 -49.24 19.18
CA VAL A 11 12.86 -48.26 19.47
C VAL A 11 13.42 -46.84 19.48
N ARG A 12 14.54 -46.61 20.18
CA ARG A 12 15.19 -45.29 20.23
C ARG A 12 15.69 -44.81 18.86
N HIS A 13 16.23 -45.70 18.03
CA HIS A 13 16.65 -45.34 16.67
C HIS A 13 15.46 -45.04 15.77
N LEU A 14 14.36 -45.79 15.89
CA LEU A 14 13.13 -45.56 15.16
C LEU A 14 12.49 -44.22 15.55
N THR A 15 12.42 -43.89 16.86
CA THR A 15 11.91 -42.60 17.34
C THR A 15 12.75 -41.44 16.81
N LYS A 16 14.08 -41.56 16.81
CA LYS A 16 14.99 -40.54 16.23
C LYS A 16 14.79 -40.39 14.72
N LEU A 17 14.59 -41.48 14.00
CA LEU A 17 14.32 -41.48 12.57
C LEU A 17 12.99 -40.79 12.26
N VAL A 18 11.92 -41.13 12.98
CA VAL A 18 10.59 -40.49 12.84
C VAL A 18 10.68 -38.99 13.14
N PHE A 19 11.39 -38.60 14.20
CA PHE A 19 11.60 -37.19 14.53
C PHE A 19 12.42 -36.46 13.45
N GLY A 20 13.47 -37.11 12.91
CA GLY A 20 14.27 -36.57 11.82
C GLY A 20 13.48 -36.40 10.52
N ILE A 21 12.65 -37.38 10.16
CA ILE A 21 11.74 -37.30 9.01
C ILE A 21 10.70 -36.18 9.23
N ALA A 22 10.11 -36.08 10.42
CA ALA A 22 9.17 -35.01 10.73
C ALA A 22 9.82 -33.62 10.62
N LEU A 23 11.04 -33.46 11.16
CA LEU A 23 11.81 -32.20 11.05
C LEU A 23 12.15 -31.88 9.58
N LEU A 24 12.55 -32.88 8.79
CA LEU A 24 12.84 -32.72 7.36
C LEU A 24 11.58 -32.31 6.59
N LEU A 25 10.43 -32.94 6.86
CA LEU A 25 9.16 -32.59 6.23
C LEU A 25 8.70 -31.18 6.63
N ILE A 26 8.92 -30.77 7.88
CA ILE A 26 8.67 -29.39 8.34
C ILE A 26 9.59 -28.41 7.61
N LEU A 27 10.89 -28.72 7.48
CA LEU A 27 11.85 -27.89 6.74
C LEU A 27 11.49 -27.81 5.26
N LEU A 28 11.12 -28.92 4.62
CA LEU A 28 10.67 -28.95 3.24
C LEU A 28 9.38 -28.15 3.06
N PHE A 29 8.43 -28.25 3.98
CA PHE A 29 7.23 -27.43 3.99
C PHE A 29 7.54 -25.93 4.12
N ILE A 30 8.49 -25.57 5.00
CA ILE A 30 8.94 -24.18 5.15
C ILE A 30 9.62 -23.70 3.86
N VAL A 31 10.51 -24.50 3.27
CA VAL A 31 11.23 -24.16 2.04
C VAL A 31 10.29 -24.05 0.85
N ASP A 32 9.36 -24.99 0.68
CA ASP A 32 8.32 -24.96 -0.38
C ASP A 32 7.38 -23.77 -0.22
N ASN A 33 7.07 -23.37 1.03
CA ASN A 33 6.27 -22.17 1.29
C ASN A 33 7.02 -20.86 0.99
N HIS A 34 8.36 -20.84 1.10
CA HIS A 34 9.15 -19.61 1.00
C HIS A 34 9.85 -19.38 -0.34
N TYR A 35 10.23 -20.42 -1.09
CA TYR A 35 11.09 -20.28 -2.28
C TYR A 35 10.35 -20.62 -3.58
N ASN A 36 9.35 -19.80 -3.94
CA ASN A 36 8.83 -19.81 -5.31
C ASN A 36 9.77 -19.00 -6.21
N ILE A 37 10.49 -19.70 -7.11
CA ILE A 37 11.55 -19.15 -7.98
C ILE A 37 11.02 -18.10 -9.00
N LEU A 38 9.69 -17.95 -9.11
CA LEU A 38 8.99 -16.73 -9.52
C LEU A 38 7.79 -16.60 -8.58
N PRO A 39 7.53 -15.44 -7.94
CA PRO A 39 6.42 -15.35 -7.02
C PRO A 39 5.12 -15.61 -7.81
N PRO A 40 4.24 -16.54 -7.37
CA PRO A 40 3.01 -16.89 -8.09
C PRO A 40 2.10 -15.68 -8.33
N SER A 41 2.24 -14.64 -7.50
CA SER A 41 1.61 -13.32 -7.64
C SER A 41 1.95 -12.64 -8.97
N PHE A 42 3.17 -12.77 -9.49
CA PHE A 42 3.59 -12.06 -10.71
C PHE A 42 2.93 -12.63 -11.96
N GLN A 43 2.98 -13.96 -12.17
CA GLN A 43 2.28 -14.60 -13.30
C GLN A 43 0.77 -14.40 -13.24
N SER A 44 0.22 -14.48 -12.04
CA SER A 44 -1.18 -14.21 -11.73
C SER A 44 -1.63 -12.80 -12.13
N ARG A 45 -0.84 -11.79 -11.74
CA ARG A 45 -1.08 -10.39 -12.06
C ARG A 45 -0.88 -10.12 -13.53
N LEU A 46 0.16 -10.67 -14.16
CA LEU A 46 0.37 -10.56 -15.60
C LEU A 46 -0.85 -11.08 -16.38
N LEU A 47 -1.42 -12.21 -15.95
CA LEU A 47 -2.65 -12.74 -16.53
C LEU A 47 -3.82 -11.78 -16.30
N MET A 48 -4.02 -11.23 -15.09
CA MET A 48 -5.06 -10.22 -14.83
C MET A 48 -4.92 -8.96 -15.71
N GLN A 49 -3.73 -8.71 -16.24
CA GLN A 49 -3.44 -7.58 -17.12
C GLN A 49 -3.59 -7.89 -18.61
N SER A 50 -3.71 -9.16 -19.02
CA SER A 50 -3.83 -9.54 -20.44
C SER A 50 -5.06 -8.92 -21.11
N PRO A 51 -4.89 -8.08 -22.16
CA PRO A 51 -6.02 -7.52 -22.90
C PRO A 51 -6.74 -8.61 -23.71
N GLY A 52 -8.00 -8.34 -24.07
CA GLY A 52 -8.80 -9.20 -24.93
C GLY A 52 -9.19 -10.56 -24.35
N HIS A 53 -9.07 -10.77 -23.04
CA HIS A 53 -9.54 -11.99 -22.38
C HIS A 53 -10.82 -11.74 -21.59
N VAL A 54 -11.70 -12.74 -21.56
CA VAL A 54 -12.94 -12.73 -20.75
C VAL A 54 -13.00 -13.92 -19.82
N VAL A 55 -13.69 -13.75 -18.71
CA VAL A 55 -14.03 -14.82 -17.78
C VAL A 55 -15.27 -15.56 -18.30
N VAL A 56 -15.19 -16.88 -18.38
CA VAL A 56 -16.29 -17.74 -18.81
C VAL A 56 -16.86 -18.58 -17.67
N ASP A 57 -16.13 -18.74 -16.58
CA ASP A 57 -16.64 -19.40 -15.38
C ASP A 57 -15.81 -19.02 -14.14
N ILE A 58 -16.45 -19.12 -12.97
CA ILE A 58 -15.84 -18.87 -11.65
C ILE A 58 -16.31 -19.96 -10.69
N LYS A 59 -15.38 -20.51 -9.92
CA LYS A 59 -15.69 -21.48 -8.85
C LYS A 59 -14.79 -21.26 -7.64
N VAL A 60 -15.19 -21.82 -6.51
CA VAL A 60 -14.36 -21.92 -5.31
C VAL A 60 -14.04 -23.39 -5.11
N GLU A 61 -12.76 -23.70 -4.93
CA GLU A 61 -12.32 -25.06 -4.62
C GLU A 61 -11.51 -25.08 -3.33
N SER A 62 -11.73 -26.12 -2.54
CA SER A 62 -10.99 -26.36 -1.31
C SER A 62 -10.18 -27.64 -1.42
N CYS A 63 -8.93 -27.60 -0.95
CA CYS A 63 -8.03 -28.75 -0.97
C CYS A 63 -7.40 -28.99 0.40
N PHE A 64 -7.15 -30.25 0.75
CA PHE A 64 -6.60 -30.65 2.05
C PHE A 64 -5.09 -30.39 2.19
N LEU A 65 -4.37 -30.29 1.06
CA LEU A 65 -2.95 -29.93 1.02
C LEU A 65 -2.73 -28.79 0.01
N LYS A 66 -1.86 -27.81 0.31
CA LYS A 66 -1.61 -26.66 -0.59
C LYS A 66 -1.11 -27.11 -1.98
N SER A 67 -0.33 -28.19 -2.05
CA SER A 67 0.13 -28.84 -3.29
C SER A 67 -0.98 -29.48 -4.11
N SER A 68 -2.15 -29.74 -3.50
CA SER A 68 -3.33 -30.28 -4.18
C SER A 68 -4.23 -29.20 -4.80
N CYS A 69 -3.91 -27.91 -4.61
CA CYS A 69 -4.56 -26.80 -5.32
C CYS A 69 -3.64 -26.27 -6.44
N PRO A 70 -3.73 -26.80 -7.68
CA PRO A 70 -2.84 -26.38 -8.77
C PRO A 70 -3.07 -24.90 -9.13
N GLN A 71 -2.00 -24.20 -9.50
CA GLN A 71 -2.05 -22.78 -9.90
C GLN A 71 -2.78 -22.58 -11.24
N SER A 72 -2.65 -23.55 -12.14
CA SER A 72 -3.39 -23.60 -13.41
C SER A 72 -3.67 -25.05 -13.80
N SER A 73 -4.73 -25.24 -14.56
CA SER A 73 -5.10 -26.53 -15.16
C SER A 73 -4.92 -26.48 -16.68
N LYS A 74 -4.75 -27.64 -17.32
CA LYS A 74 -4.77 -27.76 -18.80
C LYS A 74 -6.08 -27.27 -19.43
N ASP A 75 -7.18 -27.25 -18.67
CA ASP A 75 -8.51 -26.89 -19.16
C ASP A 75 -8.83 -25.38 -19.07
N GLY A 76 -7.80 -24.55 -18.85
CA GLY A 76 -7.93 -23.08 -18.84
C GLY A 76 -8.38 -22.47 -17.51
N TRP A 77 -8.50 -23.25 -16.44
CA TRP A 77 -8.67 -22.74 -15.09
C TRP A 77 -7.36 -22.23 -14.51
N TYR A 78 -7.46 -21.13 -13.79
CA TYR A 78 -6.36 -20.51 -13.07
C TYR A 78 -6.82 -20.09 -11.66
N ARG A 79 -5.92 -20.22 -10.68
CA ARG A 79 -6.16 -19.94 -9.26
C ARG A 79 -5.80 -18.49 -8.93
N VAL A 80 -6.76 -17.71 -8.43
CA VAL A 80 -6.48 -16.40 -7.82
C VAL A 80 -5.54 -16.63 -6.63
N PRO A 81 -4.40 -15.93 -6.51
CA PRO A 81 -3.31 -16.32 -5.62
C PRO A 81 -3.55 -15.83 -4.18
N LYS A 82 -4.78 -15.96 -3.70
CA LYS A 82 -5.25 -15.50 -2.38
C LYS A 82 -5.99 -16.63 -1.71
N GLU A 83 -5.40 -17.16 -0.64
CA GLU A 83 -6.01 -18.23 0.15
C GLU A 83 -7.12 -17.62 1.01
N LEU A 84 -8.35 -18.13 0.85
CA LEU A 84 -9.54 -17.50 1.41
C LEU A 84 -9.53 -17.45 2.94
N GLY A 85 -8.82 -18.36 3.62
CA GLY A 85 -8.63 -18.38 5.07
C GLY A 85 -7.44 -17.58 5.60
N LEU A 86 -6.66 -16.92 4.74
CA LEU A 86 -5.42 -16.19 5.08
C LEU A 86 -4.44 -17.03 5.93
N GLY A 87 -4.31 -18.32 5.64
CA GLY A 87 -3.40 -19.24 6.34
C GLY A 87 -3.84 -19.64 7.75
N LYS A 88 -5.01 -19.19 8.22
CA LYS A 88 -5.51 -19.52 9.56
C LYS A 88 -6.07 -20.94 9.69
N ARG A 89 -6.37 -21.60 8.57
CA ARG A 89 -6.81 -23.01 8.53
C ARG A 89 -5.63 -23.91 8.18
N TRP A 90 -5.34 -24.87 9.07
CA TRP A 90 -4.21 -25.79 8.93
C TRP A 90 -4.53 -27.06 8.14
N SER A 91 -5.81 -27.43 8.03
CA SER A 91 -6.27 -28.70 7.44
C SER A 91 -6.85 -28.57 6.03
N GLN A 92 -7.17 -27.36 5.60
CA GLN A 92 -7.82 -27.10 4.32
C GLN A 92 -7.52 -25.67 3.87
N SER A 93 -7.17 -25.51 2.60
CA SER A 93 -7.03 -24.21 1.93
C SER A 93 -8.11 -24.08 0.87
N SER A 94 -8.69 -22.89 0.73
CA SER A 94 -9.69 -22.62 -0.31
C SER A 94 -9.26 -21.46 -1.19
N PHE A 95 -9.58 -21.53 -2.48
CA PHE A 95 -9.20 -20.52 -3.46
C PHE A 95 -10.32 -20.27 -4.46
N VAL A 96 -10.37 -19.04 -4.98
CA VAL A 96 -11.17 -18.72 -6.17
C VAL A 96 -10.40 -19.17 -7.40
N TYR A 97 -11.10 -19.90 -8.27
CA TYR A 97 -10.65 -20.31 -9.59
C TYR A 97 -11.45 -19.61 -10.66
N VAL A 98 -10.76 -19.17 -11.71
CA VAL A 98 -11.33 -18.42 -12.82
C VAL A 98 -10.94 -19.12 -14.11
N LYS A 99 -11.93 -19.39 -14.97
CA LYS A 99 -11.69 -19.87 -16.33
C LYS A 99 -11.72 -18.69 -17.28
N ARG A 100 -10.61 -18.48 -18.00
CA ARG A 100 -10.45 -17.36 -18.93
C ARG A 100 -10.11 -17.85 -20.32
N VAL A 101 -10.60 -17.14 -21.32
CA VAL A 101 -10.34 -17.43 -22.73
C VAL A 101 -10.03 -16.13 -23.46
N ASP A 102 -9.21 -16.23 -24.51
CA ASP A 102 -9.05 -15.15 -25.48
C ASP A 102 -10.40 -14.93 -26.18
N GLU A 103 -10.86 -13.68 -26.20
CA GLU A 103 -12.11 -13.31 -26.85
C GLU A 103 -12.17 -13.73 -28.32
N LYS A 104 -11.03 -13.74 -29.01
CA LYS A 104 -10.92 -14.15 -30.41
C LYS A 104 -11.17 -15.64 -30.63
N THR A 105 -11.01 -16.46 -29.59
CA THR A 105 -11.24 -17.91 -29.65
C THR A 105 -12.62 -18.32 -29.16
N LEU A 106 -13.44 -17.38 -28.67
CA LEU A 106 -14.83 -17.64 -28.31
C LEU A 106 -15.67 -17.96 -29.54
N GLU A 107 -16.27 -19.14 -29.53
CA GLU A 107 -17.26 -19.52 -30.53
C GLU A 107 -18.45 -18.55 -30.51
N ALA A 108 -19.07 -18.36 -31.68
CA ALA A 108 -20.26 -17.53 -31.80
C ALA A 108 -21.38 -18.11 -30.92
N GLY A 109 -21.85 -17.32 -29.97
CA GLY A 109 -22.88 -17.77 -29.03
C GLY A 109 -22.36 -18.50 -27.79
N SER A 110 -21.07 -18.51 -27.47
CA SER A 110 -20.62 -18.92 -26.13
C SER A 110 -21.14 -17.95 -25.06
N ASN A 111 -21.44 -18.47 -23.86
CA ASN A 111 -21.72 -17.63 -22.71
C ASN A 111 -20.42 -17.20 -22.04
N VAL A 112 -20.41 -15.96 -21.54
CA VAL A 112 -19.35 -15.43 -20.67
C VAL A 112 -19.97 -15.06 -19.32
N VAL A 113 -19.12 -14.84 -18.31
CA VAL A 113 -19.56 -14.24 -17.05
C VAL A 113 -19.74 -12.74 -17.29
N LEU A 114 -20.99 -12.28 -17.18
CA LEU A 114 -21.36 -10.87 -17.25
C LEU A 114 -21.24 -10.18 -15.90
N ASP A 115 -21.48 -10.93 -14.82
CA ASP A 115 -21.39 -10.41 -13.46
C ASP A 115 -21.19 -11.55 -12.45
N ALA A 116 -20.77 -11.22 -11.23
CA ALA A 116 -20.67 -12.17 -10.12
C ALA A 116 -21.01 -11.50 -8.78
N ALA A 117 -21.58 -12.27 -7.85
CA ALA A 117 -21.97 -11.79 -6.53
C ALA A 117 -21.81 -12.91 -5.51
N VAL A 118 -21.74 -12.55 -4.23
CA VAL A 118 -21.65 -13.51 -3.13
C VAL A 118 -22.78 -13.26 -2.15
N ALA A 119 -23.41 -14.33 -1.68
CA ALA A 119 -24.45 -14.22 -0.66
C ALA A 119 -23.81 -13.89 0.69
N ASP A 120 -24.41 -12.95 1.44
CA ASP A 120 -24.05 -12.77 2.85
C ASP A 120 -24.32 -14.10 3.59
N PRO A 121 -23.33 -14.69 4.29
CA PRO A 121 -23.52 -15.88 5.11
C PRO A 121 -24.64 -15.75 6.15
N LYS A 122 -25.00 -14.53 6.56
CA LYS A 122 -26.12 -14.24 7.47
C LYS A 122 -27.49 -14.35 6.79
N LEU A 123 -27.55 -14.20 5.47
CA LEU A 123 -28.78 -14.46 4.70
C LEU A 123 -28.98 -15.96 4.58
N ALA A 124 -30.24 -16.42 4.65
CA ALA A 124 -30.54 -17.83 4.42
C ALA A 124 -29.98 -18.24 3.06
N THR A 125 -29.16 -19.30 3.00
CA THR A 125 -28.43 -19.72 1.78
C THR A 125 -29.32 -20.01 0.58
N SER A 126 -30.64 -20.11 0.77
CA SER A 126 -31.65 -20.24 -0.28
C SER A 126 -31.98 -18.93 -1.01
N GLN A 127 -31.66 -17.76 -0.44
CA GLN A 127 -31.95 -16.47 -1.04
C GLN A 127 -30.78 -15.96 -1.89
N PRO A 128 -31.06 -15.29 -3.03
CA PRO A 128 -30.03 -14.60 -3.79
C PRO A 128 -29.45 -13.40 -3.01
N PRO A 129 -28.20 -12.99 -3.29
CA PRO A 129 -27.60 -11.77 -2.75
C PRO A 129 -28.44 -10.52 -3.08
N PRO A 130 -28.41 -9.45 -2.25
CA PRO A 130 -29.13 -8.20 -2.52
C PRO A 130 -28.84 -7.61 -3.91
N HIS A 131 -27.59 -7.69 -4.37
CA HIS A 131 -27.20 -7.25 -5.71
C HIS A 131 -27.90 -8.04 -6.83
N VAL A 132 -28.02 -9.36 -6.67
CA VAL A 132 -28.74 -10.21 -7.63
C VAL A 132 -30.23 -9.90 -7.62
N ILE A 133 -30.80 -9.66 -6.44
CA ILE A 133 -32.20 -9.24 -6.30
C ILE A 133 -32.45 -7.94 -7.05
N LYS A 134 -31.57 -6.95 -6.86
CA LYS A 134 -31.66 -5.62 -7.49
C LYS A 134 -31.51 -5.67 -9.02
N ASP A 135 -30.66 -6.56 -9.53
CA ASP A 135 -30.50 -6.76 -10.98
C ASP A 135 -31.74 -7.40 -11.62
N VAL A 136 -32.42 -8.32 -10.91
CA VAL A 136 -33.61 -9.02 -11.41
C VAL A 136 -34.87 -8.16 -11.26
N SER A 137 -35.00 -7.41 -10.17
CA SER A 137 -36.17 -6.59 -9.86
C SER A 137 -35.77 -5.25 -9.24
N PRO A 138 -35.42 -4.25 -10.05
CA PRO A 138 -34.89 -2.96 -9.58
C PRO A 138 -35.88 -2.12 -8.75
N GLU A 139 -37.18 -2.38 -8.88
CA GLU A 139 -38.26 -1.57 -8.28
C GLU A 139 -38.82 -2.15 -6.96
N THR A 140 -38.37 -3.34 -6.53
CA THR A 140 -38.89 -4.00 -5.32
C THR A 140 -37.82 -4.15 -4.25
N ASP A 141 -38.05 -3.51 -3.10
CA ASP A 141 -37.34 -3.82 -1.86
C ASP A 141 -37.88 -5.14 -1.29
N THR A 142 -37.19 -6.22 -1.64
CA THR A 142 -37.06 -7.48 -0.88
C THR A 142 -38.32 -8.06 -0.25
N GLU A 143 -38.85 -9.15 -0.82
CA GLU A 143 -39.23 -10.36 -0.02
C GLU A 143 -39.67 -11.58 -0.84
N SER A 144 -39.94 -11.49 -2.16
CA SER A 144 -40.40 -12.67 -2.91
C SER A 144 -39.97 -12.76 -4.38
N ILE A 145 -38.67 -12.63 -4.68
CA ILE A 145 -38.18 -13.01 -6.01
C ILE A 145 -38.17 -14.54 -6.13
N LYS A 146 -38.78 -15.07 -7.18
CA LYS A 146 -38.72 -16.51 -7.46
C LYS A 146 -37.35 -16.85 -8.03
N LEU A 147 -36.77 -17.97 -7.60
CA LEU A 147 -35.51 -18.47 -8.16
C LEU A 147 -35.58 -18.68 -9.69
N SER A 148 -36.77 -18.94 -10.23
CA SER A 148 -36.98 -18.99 -11.68
C SER A 148 -36.66 -17.67 -12.38
N ASP A 149 -37.00 -16.53 -11.76
CA ASP A 149 -36.80 -15.21 -12.34
C ASP A 149 -35.30 -14.85 -12.32
N VAL A 150 -34.61 -15.26 -11.25
CA VAL A 150 -33.15 -15.18 -11.12
C VAL A 150 -32.45 -16.00 -12.21
N SER A 151 -32.86 -17.25 -12.41
CA SER A 151 -32.34 -18.11 -13.48
C SER A 151 -32.66 -17.58 -14.87
N ASN A 152 -33.85 -17.02 -15.10
CA ASN A 152 -34.24 -16.40 -16.36
C ASN A 152 -33.41 -15.15 -16.68
N ALA A 153 -32.98 -14.41 -15.67
CA ALA A 153 -32.03 -13.30 -15.80
C ALA A 153 -30.57 -13.75 -16.04
N GLY A 154 -30.31 -15.07 -16.10
CA GLY A 154 -29.00 -15.66 -16.39
C GLY A 154 -28.14 -15.90 -15.16
N TRP A 155 -28.65 -15.66 -13.95
CA TRP A 155 -27.91 -15.93 -12.71
C TRP A 155 -27.94 -17.41 -12.35
N VAL A 156 -26.76 -17.95 -12.07
CA VAL A 156 -26.53 -19.34 -11.69
C VAL A 156 -25.87 -19.37 -10.32
N LYS A 157 -26.50 -20.08 -9.38
CA LYS A 157 -25.92 -20.35 -8.06
C LYS A 157 -24.76 -21.35 -8.18
N ARG A 158 -23.68 -21.07 -7.46
CA ARG A 158 -22.52 -21.93 -7.26
C ARG A 158 -22.38 -22.27 -5.77
N ASP A 159 -21.40 -23.10 -5.46
CA ASP A 159 -21.05 -23.42 -4.07
C ASP A 159 -20.44 -22.19 -3.36
N HIS A 160 -20.28 -22.30 -2.04
CA HIS A 160 -19.58 -21.30 -1.22
C HIS A 160 -20.22 -19.88 -1.26
N GLY A 161 -21.54 -19.83 -1.52
CA GLY A 161 -22.32 -18.59 -1.59
C GLY A 161 -22.16 -17.81 -2.89
N LEU A 162 -21.37 -18.29 -3.85
CA LEU A 162 -21.10 -17.61 -5.11
C LEU A 162 -22.30 -17.68 -6.07
N TRP A 163 -22.54 -16.60 -6.80
CA TRP A 163 -23.47 -16.50 -7.92
C TRP A 163 -22.77 -15.87 -9.11
N ILE A 164 -23.03 -16.39 -10.31
CA ILE A 164 -22.50 -15.84 -11.56
C ILE A 164 -23.62 -15.57 -12.55
N LYS A 165 -23.59 -14.44 -13.24
CA LYS A 165 -24.51 -14.12 -14.33
C LYS A 165 -23.89 -14.54 -15.65
N LEU A 166 -24.48 -15.54 -16.30
CA LEU A 166 -24.04 -16.01 -17.61
C LEU A 166 -24.88 -15.37 -18.71
N GLY A 167 -24.23 -14.93 -19.77
CA GLY A 167 -24.94 -14.41 -20.93
C GLY A 167 -24.04 -14.22 -22.14
N LYS A 168 -24.62 -13.67 -23.22
CA LYS A 168 -23.84 -13.28 -24.40
C LYS A 168 -23.09 -12.00 -24.08
N GLY A 169 -21.78 -12.04 -24.21
CA GLY A 169 -20.92 -10.93 -23.88
C GLY A 169 -19.53 -11.07 -24.49
N ARG A 170 -18.80 -9.97 -24.34
CA ARG A 170 -17.48 -9.72 -24.92
C ARG A 170 -16.66 -8.97 -23.86
N ALA A 171 -15.37 -8.75 -24.09
CA ALA A 171 -14.46 -8.10 -23.12
C ALA A 171 -14.91 -6.70 -22.72
N GLN A 172 -15.78 -6.06 -23.51
CA GLN A 172 -16.35 -4.74 -23.25
C GLN A 172 -17.46 -4.77 -22.20
N THR A 173 -18.18 -5.88 -22.05
CA THR A 173 -19.37 -5.98 -21.18
C THR A 173 -19.29 -7.12 -20.16
N GLY A 174 -18.39 -8.06 -20.34
CA GLY A 174 -18.17 -9.19 -19.44
C GLY A 174 -17.14 -8.92 -18.37
N VAL A 175 -17.08 -9.81 -17.39
CA VAL A 175 -16.01 -9.86 -16.41
C VAL A 175 -14.71 -10.24 -17.10
N THR A 176 -13.65 -9.43 -16.92
CA THR A 176 -12.33 -9.66 -17.52
C THR A 176 -11.26 -10.04 -16.50
N ALA A 177 -11.48 -9.75 -15.21
CA ALA A 177 -10.64 -10.19 -14.10
C ALA A 177 -11.46 -10.37 -12.82
N VAL A 178 -10.96 -11.22 -11.92
CA VAL A 178 -11.53 -11.51 -10.61
C VAL A 178 -10.40 -11.51 -9.61
N ASP A 179 -10.66 -10.93 -8.45
CA ASP A 179 -9.75 -10.84 -7.32
C ASP A 179 -10.53 -11.04 -6.01
N VAL A 180 -9.82 -11.20 -4.90
CA VAL A 180 -10.40 -11.35 -3.56
C VAL A 180 -9.78 -10.30 -2.65
N LEU A 181 -10.61 -9.53 -1.95
CA LEU A 181 -10.18 -8.65 -0.87
C LEU A 181 -10.73 -9.17 0.46
N PHE A 182 -10.25 -8.68 1.59
CA PHE A 182 -10.56 -9.28 2.90
C PHE A 182 -11.04 -8.26 3.92
N GLY A 183 -11.96 -8.68 4.79
CA GLY A 183 -12.47 -7.81 5.85
C GLY A 183 -13.68 -6.98 5.44
N GLU A 184 -14.48 -6.63 6.45
CA GLU A 184 -15.67 -5.79 6.31
C GLU A 184 -15.34 -4.38 5.78
N ASP A 185 -14.19 -3.83 6.15
CA ASP A 185 -13.70 -2.52 5.74
C ASP A 185 -12.88 -2.51 4.44
N ALA A 186 -12.86 -3.62 3.70
CA ALA A 186 -12.26 -3.64 2.37
C ALA A 186 -12.97 -2.66 1.43
N VAL A 187 -12.16 -2.01 0.60
CA VAL A 187 -12.59 -1.12 -0.48
C VAL A 187 -11.78 -1.43 -1.73
N ASP A 188 -12.36 -1.16 -2.90
CA ASP A 188 -11.67 -1.34 -4.18
C ASP A 188 -11.78 -0.07 -5.04
N PRO A 189 -10.80 0.85 -4.93
CA PRO A 189 -10.78 2.09 -5.70
C PRO A 189 -10.23 1.91 -7.13
N ARG A 190 -9.92 0.68 -7.57
CA ARG A 190 -9.35 0.44 -8.91
C ARG A 190 -10.41 0.72 -9.99
N LEU A 191 -10.00 1.32 -11.11
CA LEU A 191 -10.91 1.63 -12.23
C LEU A 191 -11.53 0.36 -12.84
N SER A 192 -12.84 0.41 -13.12
CA SER A 192 -13.65 -0.72 -13.60
C SER A 192 -13.80 -1.90 -12.64
N TRP A 193 -13.28 -1.82 -11.41
CA TRP A 193 -13.48 -2.86 -10.41
C TRP A 193 -14.72 -2.58 -9.56
N ARG A 194 -15.39 -3.65 -9.17
CA ARG A 194 -16.52 -3.62 -8.24
C ARG A 194 -16.29 -4.66 -7.16
N LEU A 195 -16.27 -4.22 -5.92
CA LEU A 195 -16.25 -5.07 -4.74
C LEU A 195 -17.67 -5.47 -4.37
N ASP A 196 -17.90 -6.77 -4.18
CA ASP A 196 -19.19 -7.30 -3.72
C ASP A 196 -19.38 -7.12 -2.21
N GLU A 197 -20.63 -7.01 -1.76
CA GLU A 197 -20.97 -6.80 -0.35
C GLU A 197 -20.95 -8.11 0.47
N GLY A 198 -21.10 -9.27 -0.17
CA GLY A 198 -21.13 -10.57 0.49
C GLY A 198 -19.75 -11.15 0.79
N TYR A 199 -19.75 -12.28 1.52
CA TYR A 199 -18.53 -12.98 1.94
C TYR A 199 -18.53 -14.43 1.45
N ILE A 200 -17.40 -14.88 0.90
CA ILE A 200 -17.22 -16.26 0.49
C ILE A 200 -17.07 -17.11 1.77
N ASP A 201 -17.88 -18.16 1.90
CA ASP A 201 -17.76 -19.21 2.93
C ASP A 201 -17.88 -18.85 4.42
N GLY A 202 -18.39 -17.67 4.76
CA GLY A 202 -18.55 -17.29 6.18
C GLY A 202 -17.24 -17.40 6.98
N LEU A 203 -16.10 -17.27 6.30
CA LEU A 203 -14.79 -17.36 6.93
C LEU A 203 -14.53 -16.13 7.79
N ALA A 204 -13.78 -16.32 8.89
CA ALA A 204 -13.40 -15.21 9.77
C ALA A 204 -12.48 -14.18 9.09
N SER A 205 -11.82 -14.56 8.01
CA SER A 205 -11.06 -13.67 7.11
C SER A 205 -11.95 -12.80 6.23
N GLN A 206 -13.27 -13.07 6.18
CA GLN A 206 -14.25 -12.29 5.43
C GLN A 206 -13.80 -12.01 3.98
N PRO A 207 -13.52 -13.06 3.18
CA PRO A 207 -13.12 -12.88 1.78
C PRO A 207 -14.29 -12.33 0.96
N ARG A 208 -14.06 -11.23 0.25
CA ARG A 208 -15.01 -10.53 -0.59
C ARG A 208 -14.58 -10.63 -2.04
N LEU A 209 -15.52 -10.89 -2.94
CA LEU A 209 -15.25 -10.99 -4.37
C LEU A 209 -15.10 -9.59 -4.96
N SER A 210 -14.02 -9.33 -5.68
CA SER A 210 -13.90 -8.15 -6.53
C SER A 210 -13.80 -8.56 -7.99
N VAL A 211 -14.56 -7.89 -8.86
CA VAL A 211 -14.60 -8.21 -10.28
C VAL A 211 -14.35 -6.97 -11.12
N ARG A 212 -13.57 -7.12 -12.19
CA ARG A 212 -13.42 -6.09 -13.23
C ARG A 212 -14.39 -6.35 -14.36
N ILE A 213 -15.32 -5.44 -14.57
CA ILE A 213 -16.29 -5.50 -15.68
C ILE A 213 -15.79 -4.61 -16.80
N GLY A 214 -15.76 -5.15 -18.03
CA GLY A 214 -15.18 -4.45 -19.17
C GLY A 214 -13.64 -4.54 -19.20
N PRO A 215 -12.98 -3.84 -20.15
CA PRO A 215 -11.54 -3.86 -20.28
C PRO A 215 -10.87 -3.16 -19.09
N ARG A 216 -9.59 -3.47 -18.90
CA ARG A 216 -8.72 -2.66 -18.04
C ARG A 216 -8.73 -1.22 -18.56
N GLN A 217 -9.02 -0.27 -17.67
CA GLN A 217 -8.80 1.14 -17.94
C GLN A 217 -7.36 1.50 -17.57
N GLU A 218 -6.70 2.25 -18.44
CA GLU A 218 -5.41 2.87 -18.12
C GLU A 218 -5.62 3.90 -17.01
N LYS A 219 -4.61 4.05 -16.14
CA LYS A 219 -4.65 5.10 -15.12
C LYS A 219 -4.64 6.48 -15.81
N PRO A 220 -5.29 7.50 -15.25
CA PRO A 220 -5.23 8.85 -15.81
C PRO A 220 -3.79 9.35 -15.89
N GLU A 221 -3.43 10.03 -16.98
CA GLU A 221 -2.18 10.79 -17.03
C GLU A 221 -2.27 11.98 -16.08
N VAL A 222 -1.29 12.10 -15.19
CA VAL A 222 -1.25 13.13 -14.16
C VAL A 222 0.07 13.86 -14.25
N SER A 223 0.00 15.19 -14.34
CA SER A 223 1.14 16.08 -14.28
C SER A 223 0.92 17.08 -13.16
N LEU A 224 1.85 17.13 -12.20
CA LEU A 224 1.81 18.12 -11.12
C LEU A 224 2.07 19.50 -11.70
N ARG A 225 1.28 20.49 -11.27
CA ARG A 225 1.44 21.87 -11.71
C ARG A 225 1.13 22.82 -10.57
N VAL A 226 2.02 23.80 -10.40
CA VAL A 226 1.81 24.91 -9.47
C VAL A 226 0.56 25.68 -9.86
N GLN A 227 -0.28 26.04 -8.89
CA GLN A 227 -1.49 26.79 -9.17
C GLN A 227 -1.16 28.16 -9.78
N LYS A 228 -2.11 28.75 -10.51
CA LYS A 228 -1.94 30.10 -11.08
C LYS A 228 -1.61 31.18 -10.05
N SER A 229 -1.96 30.95 -8.78
CA SER A 229 -1.63 31.78 -7.63
C SER A 229 -0.16 31.71 -7.20
N GLY A 230 0.65 30.80 -7.76
CA GLY A 230 1.99 30.46 -7.30
C GLY A 230 2.04 29.48 -6.14
N LYS A 231 0.88 29.08 -5.60
CA LYS A 231 0.80 28.15 -4.47
C LYS A 231 0.86 26.69 -4.94
N PHE A 232 1.51 25.85 -4.14
CA PHE A 232 1.49 24.40 -4.28
C PHE A 232 1.54 23.77 -2.89
N LYS A 233 0.56 22.94 -2.56
CA LYS A 233 0.43 22.33 -1.24
C LYS A 233 0.76 20.85 -1.27
N VAL A 234 1.70 20.43 -0.42
CA VAL A 234 2.08 19.03 -0.22
C VAL A 234 1.60 18.58 1.15
N LEU A 235 0.76 17.54 1.21
CA LEU A 235 0.41 16.86 2.46
C LEU A 235 1.26 15.59 2.60
N GLN A 236 1.96 15.45 3.71
CA GLN A 236 2.71 14.25 4.05
C GLN A 236 1.90 13.34 4.95
N LEU A 237 1.76 12.07 4.56
CA LEU A 237 1.17 11.00 5.35
C LEU A 237 2.26 9.99 5.71
N ALA A 238 2.60 9.86 6.99
CA ALA A 238 3.62 8.92 7.44
C ALA A 238 3.01 7.94 8.46
N ASP A 239 3.48 6.70 8.41
CA ASP A 239 3.23 5.68 9.43
C ASP A 239 1.72 5.50 9.71
N LEU A 240 0.95 5.20 8.66
CA LEU A 240 -0.50 4.93 8.79
C LEU A 240 -0.79 3.55 9.41
N HIS A 241 0.10 2.57 9.21
CA HIS A 241 0.03 1.23 9.81
C HIS A 241 -1.31 0.51 9.58
N PHE A 242 -1.86 0.59 8.36
CA PHE A 242 -3.12 -0.07 8.02
C PHE A 242 -2.97 -1.59 8.04
N SER A 243 -4.07 -2.26 8.38
CA SER A 243 -4.16 -3.71 8.44
C SER A 243 -5.11 -4.25 7.37
N THR A 244 -5.15 -5.58 7.19
CA THR A 244 -6.12 -6.19 6.27
C THR A 244 -7.56 -5.95 6.72
N GLY A 245 -7.82 -5.92 8.04
CA GLY A 245 -9.14 -5.59 8.60
C GLY A 245 -9.12 -4.24 9.33
N PHE A 246 -9.98 -4.06 10.34
CA PHE A 246 -10.08 -2.80 11.10
C PHE A 246 -8.84 -2.37 11.90
N GLY A 247 -7.86 -3.26 12.07
CA GLY A 247 -6.70 -3.03 12.93
C GLY A 247 -7.08 -2.96 14.41
N LYS A 248 -6.06 -2.87 15.27
CA LYS A 248 -6.22 -2.59 16.69
C LYS A 248 -5.48 -1.30 16.99
N CYS A 249 -6.11 -0.42 17.76
CA CYS A 249 -5.41 0.78 18.19
C CYS A 249 -4.26 0.42 19.12
N LEU A 250 -3.07 0.91 18.80
CA LEU A 250 -1.88 0.76 19.62
C LEU A 250 -1.65 2.06 20.38
N GLU A 251 -1.86 1.99 21.69
CA GLU A 251 -1.61 3.09 22.63
C GLU A 251 -2.25 4.42 22.19
N PRO A 252 -3.57 4.42 21.86
CA PRO A 252 -4.23 5.59 21.33
C PRO A 252 -4.27 6.70 22.38
N TYR A 253 -4.11 7.94 21.93
CA TYR A 253 -4.24 9.11 22.81
C TYR A 253 -5.01 10.26 22.14
N PRO A 254 -5.96 10.91 22.85
CA PRO A 254 -6.47 10.56 24.19
C PRO A 254 -7.08 9.15 24.26
N ASP A 255 -7.20 8.60 25.48
CA ASP A 255 -7.71 7.24 25.68
C ASP A 255 -9.02 7.00 24.93
N THR A 256 -9.15 5.84 24.31
CA THR A 256 -10.30 5.46 23.48
C THR A 256 -11.02 4.23 24.04
N PRO A 257 -12.24 3.92 23.57
CA PRO A 257 -12.98 2.73 24.01
C PRO A 257 -12.23 1.42 23.73
N VAL A 258 -12.60 0.36 24.46
CA VAL A 258 -11.96 -0.97 24.40
C VAL A 258 -11.99 -1.62 23.00
N ASP A 259 -12.99 -1.32 22.18
CA ASP A 259 -13.16 -1.86 20.81
C ASP A 259 -12.71 -0.85 19.73
N CYS A 260 -11.52 -0.29 19.92
CA CYS A 260 -10.97 0.73 19.02
C CYS A 260 -10.53 0.12 17.67
N LYS A 261 -11.21 0.53 16.60
CA LYS A 261 -10.90 0.21 15.20
C LYS A 261 -9.90 1.24 14.65
N ALA A 262 -8.63 0.87 14.60
CA ALA A 262 -7.54 1.77 14.22
C ALA A 262 -7.73 2.39 12.84
N ASP A 263 -7.97 1.56 11.83
CA ASP A 263 -7.98 1.99 10.43
C ASP A 263 -9.14 2.97 10.17
N LEU A 264 -10.30 2.77 10.80
CA LEU A 264 -11.43 3.70 10.69
C LEU A 264 -11.14 5.06 11.31
N ARG A 265 -10.46 5.09 12.46
CA ARG A 265 -10.08 6.35 13.11
C ARG A 265 -9.06 7.11 12.27
N THR A 266 -8.04 6.41 11.79
CA THR A 266 -7.06 7.00 10.87
C THR A 266 -7.74 7.52 9.61
N LEU A 267 -8.64 6.74 8.97
CA LEU A 267 -9.39 7.19 7.79
C LEU A 267 -10.25 8.42 8.07
N SER A 268 -10.94 8.46 9.22
CA SER A 268 -11.75 9.62 9.60
C SER A 268 -10.90 10.88 9.72
N PHE A 269 -9.71 10.77 10.32
CA PHE A 269 -8.78 11.88 10.45
C PHE A 269 -8.23 12.33 9.08
N ILE A 270 -7.69 11.40 8.29
CA ILE A 270 -7.09 11.71 6.99
C ILE A 270 -8.12 12.28 6.02
N THR A 271 -9.33 11.73 5.98
CA THR A 271 -10.43 12.25 5.15
C THR A 271 -10.76 13.70 5.51
N LYS A 272 -10.86 14.01 6.81
CA LYS A 272 -11.12 15.38 7.26
C LYS A 272 -10.00 16.34 6.83
N VAL A 273 -8.74 15.93 6.97
CA VAL A 273 -7.58 16.73 6.55
C VAL A 273 -7.61 16.95 5.03
N LEU A 274 -7.86 15.92 4.23
CA LEU A 274 -7.92 16.03 2.77
C LEU A 274 -9.03 16.99 2.32
N ASP A 275 -10.19 16.95 2.98
CA ASP A 275 -11.34 17.81 2.65
C ASP A 275 -11.10 19.28 3.03
N ASP A 276 -10.42 19.53 4.14
CA ASP A 276 -10.09 20.88 4.62
C ASP A 276 -8.91 21.49 3.85
N GLU A 277 -7.79 20.76 3.78
CA GLU A 277 -6.54 21.29 3.27
C GLU A 277 -6.49 21.32 1.75
N LYS A 278 -7.19 20.38 1.08
CA LYS A 278 -7.23 20.22 -0.38
C LYS A 278 -5.82 20.29 -1.00
N PRO A 279 -4.92 19.36 -0.63
CA PRO A 279 -3.55 19.37 -1.14
C PRO A 279 -3.51 19.16 -2.65
N ASP A 280 -2.53 19.79 -3.30
CA ASP A 280 -2.25 19.57 -4.73
C ASP A 280 -1.54 18.22 -4.94
N TYR A 281 -0.88 17.72 -3.89
CA TYR A 281 -0.06 16.53 -3.94
C TYR A 281 0.06 15.88 -2.54
N VAL A 282 -0.01 14.56 -2.49
CA VAL A 282 0.21 13.78 -1.27
C VAL A 282 1.49 12.96 -1.37
N VAL A 283 2.32 13.01 -0.33
CA VAL A 283 3.52 12.18 -0.21
C VAL A 283 3.37 11.22 0.96
N MET A 284 3.46 9.92 0.68
CA MET A 284 3.44 8.85 1.68
C MET A 284 4.86 8.41 2.02
N THR A 285 5.32 8.64 3.26
CA THR A 285 6.72 8.38 3.65
C THR A 285 6.92 7.06 4.39
N GLY A 286 6.35 5.97 3.85
CA GLY A 286 6.53 4.61 4.36
C GLY A 286 5.65 4.23 5.54
N ASP A 287 5.65 2.93 5.85
CA ASP A 287 4.83 2.25 6.87
C ASP A 287 3.35 2.60 6.76
N GLN A 288 2.88 2.60 5.52
CA GLN A 288 1.47 2.79 5.22
C GLN A 288 0.67 1.55 5.61
N ILE A 289 1.27 0.37 5.48
CA ILE A 289 0.71 -0.90 5.95
C ILE A 289 1.57 -1.47 7.08
N PHE A 290 0.91 -2.06 8.08
CA PHE A 290 1.58 -2.80 9.13
C PHE A 290 1.59 -4.29 8.75
N GLY A 291 2.64 -4.74 8.06
CA GLY A 291 2.68 -6.06 7.41
C GLY A 291 2.28 -7.24 8.31
N GLN A 292 2.63 -7.21 9.60
CA GLN A 292 2.24 -8.24 10.58
C GLN A 292 0.72 -8.33 10.81
N ALA A 293 0.00 -7.22 10.65
CA ALA A 293 -1.45 -7.14 10.74
C ALA A 293 -2.12 -7.13 9.33
N ALA A 294 -1.33 -7.16 8.26
CA ALA A 294 -1.79 -7.16 6.88
C ALA A 294 -1.43 -8.48 6.15
N PRO A 295 -2.01 -9.63 6.55
CA PRO A 295 -1.82 -10.91 5.85
C PRO A 295 -2.30 -10.91 4.39
N ASP A 296 -3.06 -9.90 3.96
CA ASP A 296 -3.22 -9.50 2.57
C ASP A 296 -2.86 -8.00 2.44
N SER A 297 -1.64 -7.74 1.96
CA SER A 297 -1.09 -6.40 1.80
C SER A 297 -1.85 -5.58 0.74
N GLU A 298 -2.44 -6.24 -0.25
CA GLU A 298 -3.19 -5.58 -1.33
C GLU A 298 -4.45 -4.91 -0.79
N THR A 299 -5.23 -5.63 0.04
CA THR A 299 -6.40 -5.08 0.74
C THR A 299 -6.03 -3.87 1.59
N ALA A 300 -4.96 -3.96 2.39
CA ALA A 300 -4.51 -2.86 3.24
C ALA A 300 -4.10 -1.63 2.40
N MET A 301 -3.32 -1.84 1.33
CA MET A 301 -2.87 -0.76 0.45
C MET A 301 -4.04 -0.07 -0.26
N LEU A 302 -5.03 -0.83 -0.75
CA LEU A 302 -6.22 -0.25 -1.38
C LEU A 302 -7.01 0.65 -0.42
N LYS A 303 -7.09 0.29 0.86
CA LYS A 303 -7.70 1.14 1.89
C LYS A 303 -6.93 2.45 2.08
N VAL A 304 -5.59 2.40 2.08
CA VAL A 304 -4.74 3.60 2.22
C VAL A 304 -4.98 4.58 1.07
N VAL A 305 -4.99 4.11 -0.18
CA VAL A 305 -5.05 5.00 -1.35
C VAL A 305 -6.47 5.39 -1.76
N ALA A 306 -7.50 4.66 -1.29
CA ALA A 306 -8.90 4.94 -1.60
C ALA A 306 -9.31 6.41 -1.43
N PRO A 307 -9.05 7.08 -0.29
CA PRO A 307 -9.45 8.47 -0.11
C PRO A 307 -8.75 9.43 -1.10
N LEU A 308 -7.54 9.11 -1.55
CA LEU A 308 -6.78 9.90 -2.53
C LEU A 308 -7.35 9.71 -3.95
N ILE A 309 -7.63 8.46 -4.33
CA ILE A 309 -8.21 8.12 -5.64
C ILE A 309 -9.60 8.73 -5.79
N GLU A 310 -10.45 8.64 -4.77
CA GLU A 310 -11.79 9.24 -4.75
C GLU A 310 -11.74 10.75 -5.02
N ARG A 311 -10.77 11.43 -4.40
CA ARG A 311 -10.55 12.89 -4.53
C ARG A 311 -9.71 13.27 -5.75
N LYS A 312 -9.22 12.29 -6.52
CA LYS A 312 -8.35 12.50 -7.67
C LYS A 312 -7.06 13.25 -7.33
N ILE A 313 -6.55 13.05 -6.11
CA ILE A 313 -5.35 13.70 -5.62
C ILE A 313 -4.14 12.88 -6.08
N PRO A 314 -3.20 13.48 -6.84
CA PRO A 314 -1.94 12.84 -7.18
C PRO A 314 -1.13 12.48 -5.94
N TYR A 315 -0.47 11.32 -5.95
CA TYR A 315 0.34 10.90 -4.82
C TYR A 315 1.58 10.10 -5.20
N SER A 316 2.60 10.19 -4.35
CA SER A 316 3.81 9.37 -4.42
C SER A 316 4.07 8.68 -3.08
N MET A 317 4.80 7.58 -3.13
CA MET A 317 5.11 6.77 -1.96
C MET A 317 6.55 6.24 -2.01
N VAL A 318 7.18 6.26 -0.84
CA VAL A 318 8.35 5.46 -0.51
C VAL A 318 7.95 4.40 0.51
N PHE A 319 8.66 3.28 0.56
CA PHE A 319 8.36 2.22 1.52
C PHE A 319 9.09 2.41 2.83
N GLY A 320 8.43 2.00 3.91
CA GLY A 320 9.02 1.80 5.21
C GLY A 320 9.33 0.35 5.49
N ASN A 321 9.86 0.06 6.68
CA ASN A 321 10.32 -1.28 7.02
C ASN A 321 9.19 -2.28 7.30
N HIS A 322 7.96 -1.82 7.53
CA HIS A 322 6.80 -2.67 7.78
C HIS A 322 5.99 -2.98 6.52
N ASP A 323 6.15 -2.19 5.46
CA ASP A 323 5.30 -2.29 4.27
C ASP A 323 5.41 -3.66 3.58
N ASP A 324 6.60 -4.24 3.51
CA ASP A 324 6.89 -5.53 2.87
C ASP A 324 7.02 -6.71 3.84
N GLU A 325 6.51 -6.58 5.07
CA GLU A 325 6.41 -7.69 6.04
C GLU A 325 5.15 -8.56 5.85
N GLY A 326 4.24 -8.17 4.95
CA GLY A 326 2.97 -8.85 4.68
C GLY A 326 3.03 -9.91 3.57
N SER A 327 2.00 -9.95 2.72
CA SER A 327 1.85 -10.98 1.68
C SER A 327 2.56 -10.68 0.36
N LEU A 328 3.09 -9.47 0.19
CA LEU A 328 3.73 -9.01 -1.04
C LEU A 328 5.13 -8.49 -0.75
N SER A 329 6.06 -8.74 -1.66
CA SER A 329 7.39 -8.12 -1.62
C SER A 329 7.30 -6.62 -1.90
N ARG A 330 8.34 -5.86 -1.53
CA ARG A 330 8.46 -4.44 -1.86
C ARG A 330 8.31 -4.15 -3.36
N ALA A 331 8.92 -4.97 -4.20
CA ALA A 331 8.81 -4.88 -5.66
C ALA A 331 7.37 -5.15 -6.13
N ASP A 332 6.73 -6.22 -5.64
CA ASP A 332 5.34 -6.52 -5.98
C ASP A 332 4.36 -5.43 -5.51
N LEU A 333 4.63 -4.79 -4.37
CA LEU A 333 3.85 -3.65 -3.88
C LEU A 333 4.02 -2.42 -4.76
N MET A 334 5.23 -2.13 -5.23
CA MET A 334 5.48 -1.00 -6.14
C MET A 334 4.84 -1.22 -7.51
N ASP A 335 4.97 -2.42 -8.06
CA ASP A 335 4.31 -2.81 -9.30
C ASP A 335 2.78 -2.67 -9.17
N PHE A 336 2.22 -3.01 -8.01
CA PHE A 336 0.80 -2.80 -7.75
C PHE A 336 0.45 -1.31 -7.65
N LEU A 337 1.17 -0.56 -6.81
CA LEU A 337 0.90 0.84 -6.50
C LEU A 337 1.02 1.74 -7.74
N SER A 338 2.06 1.54 -8.55
CA SER A 338 2.34 2.35 -9.76
C SER A 338 1.24 2.25 -10.82
N LEU A 339 0.42 1.18 -10.77
CA LEU A 339 -0.70 0.96 -11.67
C LEU A 339 -2.02 1.54 -11.16
N LEU A 340 -2.06 2.03 -9.91
CA LEU A 340 -3.27 2.61 -9.34
C LEU A 340 -3.50 4.03 -9.86
N PRO A 341 -4.77 4.47 -9.97
CA PRO A 341 -5.11 5.83 -10.40
C PRO A 341 -4.41 6.89 -9.56
N TYR A 342 -3.92 7.94 -10.22
CA TYR A 342 -3.27 9.09 -9.58
C TYR A 342 -1.94 8.80 -8.86
N SER A 343 -1.44 7.57 -8.88
CA SER A 343 -0.08 7.27 -8.40
C SER A 343 0.98 7.80 -9.37
N LEU A 344 1.94 8.54 -8.83
CA LEU A 344 3.18 8.99 -9.45
C LEU A 344 4.40 8.20 -8.94
N SER A 345 4.17 7.16 -8.14
CA SER A 345 5.23 6.28 -7.64
C SER A 345 5.82 5.43 -8.76
N GLU A 346 7.14 5.30 -8.76
CA GLU A 346 7.88 4.50 -9.73
C GLU A 346 8.82 3.52 -9.05
N PRO A 347 9.08 2.33 -9.64
CA PRO A 347 10.06 1.40 -9.11
C PRO A 347 11.49 1.95 -9.11
N GLY A 348 11.78 2.90 -10.00
CA GLY A 348 13.14 3.36 -10.27
C GLY A 348 13.92 2.37 -11.15
N PRO A 349 15.21 2.65 -11.42
CA PRO A 349 16.03 1.79 -12.26
C PRO A 349 16.32 0.44 -11.59
N ALA A 350 16.16 -0.66 -12.32
CA ALA A 350 16.30 -2.03 -11.79
C ALA A 350 17.73 -2.40 -11.33
N ASN A 351 18.74 -1.59 -11.69
CA ASN A 351 20.14 -1.79 -11.31
C ASN A 351 20.59 -0.94 -10.12
N ILE A 352 19.67 -0.22 -9.48
CA ILE A 352 19.93 0.61 -8.30
C ILE A 352 19.36 -0.11 -7.07
N SER A 353 20.08 -0.07 -5.96
CA SER A 353 19.66 -0.68 -4.70
C SER A 353 18.30 -0.16 -4.22
N GLY A 354 17.44 -1.08 -3.75
CA GLY A 354 16.11 -0.77 -3.24
C GLY A 354 15.05 -0.59 -4.35
N VAL A 355 13.82 -0.26 -3.95
CA VAL A 355 12.68 -0.05 -4.83
C VAL A 355 12.00 1.26 -4.45
N GLY A 356 11.72 2.13 -5.43
CA GLY A 356 11.14 3.44 -5.17
C GLY A 356 12.15 4.58 -5.19
N ASN A 357 13.21 4.47 -6.01
CA ASN A 357 14.16 5.54 -6.25
C ASN A 357 13.77 6.34 -7.50
N TYR A 358 13.17 7.53 -7.33
CA TYR A 358 12.65 8.33 -8.45
C TYR A 358 12.59 9.83 -8.11
N VAL A 359 12.30 10.64 -9.12
CA VAL A 359 12.12 12.09 -8.98
C VAL A 359 10.79 12.48 -9.63
N THR A 360 9.94 13.18 -8.88
CA THR A 360 8.70 13.76 -9.41
C THR A 360 8.84 15.28 -9.48
N GLN A 361 8.29 15.91 -10.51
CA GLN A 361 8.37 17.36 -10.69
C GLN A 361 6.99 18.01 -10.80
N ALA A 362 6.86 19.22 -10.25
CA ALA A 362 5.71 20.09 -10.50
C ALA A 362 6.12 21.21 -11.46
N LEU A 363 5.36 21.33 -12.55
CA LEU A 363 5.58 22.36 -13.56
C LEU A 363 5.16 23.74 -13.04
N GLY A 364 5.78 24.78 -13.58
CA GLY A 364 5.42 26.16 -13.28
C GLY A 364 3.96 26.50 -13.59
N PRO A 365 3.43 27.60 -13.03
CA PRO A 365 2.01 27.96 -13.17
C PRO A 365 1.59 28.30 -14.61
N LYS A 366 2.55 28.74 -15.44
CA LYS A 366 2.34 29.17 -16.84
C LYS A 366 3.43 28.68 -17.81
N SER A 367 4.37 27.86 -17.35
CA SER A 367 5.45 27.29 -18.17
C SER A 367 5.46 25.77 -18.05
N ASN A 368 6.13 25.11 -19.00
CA ASN A 368 6.39 23.67 -18.89
C ASN A 368 7.77 23.38 -18.25
N HIS A 369 8.40 24.40 -17.65
CA HIS A 369 9.63 24.22 -16.89
C HIS A 369 9.31 23.81 -15.45
N PRO A 370 10.05 22.84 -14.87
CA PRO A 370 9.85 22.41 -13.50
C PRO A 370 10.10 23.54 -12.48
N ALA A 371 9.07 23.87 -11.70
CA ALA A 371 9.20 24.79 -10.57
C ALA A 371 9.69 24.08 -9.30
N LEU A 372 9.27 22.81 -9.13
CA LEU A 372 9.58 22.00 -7.94
C LEU A 372 10.08 20.62 -8.35
N SER A 373 11.06 20.09 -7.61
CA SER A 373 11.47 18.68 -7.68
C SER A 373 11.33 17.99 -6.31
N PHE A 374 10.82 16.77 -6.33
CA PHE A 374 10.66 15.91 -5.17
C PHE A 374 11.48 14.64 -5.38
N TYR A 375 12.50 14.44 -4.55
CA TYR A 375 13.40 13.28 -4.61
C TYR A 375 12.91 12.19 -3.67
N PHE A 376 12.77 10.97 -4.17
CA PHE A 376 12.33 9.80 -3.41
C PHE A 376 13.44 8.74 -3.40
N LEU A 377 13.74 8.22 -2.22
CA LEU A 377 14.78 7.22 -2.02
C LEU A 377 14.27 6.08 -1.15
N ASP A 378 14.61 4.85 -1.53
CA ASP A 378 14.40 3.69 -0.67
C ASP A 378 15.45 3.71 0.45
N SER A 379 15.01 3.97 1.68
CA SER A 379 15.86 3.88 2.88
C SER A 379 16.03 2.45 3.41
N HIS A 380 15.50 1.46 2.68
CA HIS A 380 15.53 0.02 2.97
C HIS A 380 14.70 -0.33 4.23
N ALA A 381 15.08 -1.41 4.90
CA ALA A 381 14.47 -1.88 6.13
C ALA A 381 15.57 -2.15 7.18
N ARG A 382 15.67 -3.38 7.68
CA ARG A 382 16.74 -3.77 8.61
C ARG A 382 18.03 -4.08 7.85
N SER A 383 19.16 -3.78 8.49
CA SER A 383 20.48 -4.13 7.97
C SER A 383 20.60 -5.63 7.70
N GLU A 384 21.06 -5.98 6.51
CA GLU A 384 21.37 -7.37 6.11
C GLU A 384 22.58 -7.95 6.85
N HIS A 385 23.37 -7.09 7.53
CA HIS A 385 24.58 -7.47 8.25
C HIS A 385 24.53 -7.03 9.72
N PRO A 386 23.55 -7.50 10.50
CA PRO A 386 23.26 -6.97 11.85
C PRO A 386 24.39 -7.21 12.85
N LYS A 387 25.30 -8.16 12.60
CA LYS A 387 26.47 -8.41 13.45
C LYS A 387 27.49 -7.26 13.40
N PHE A 388 27.65 -6.61 12.25
CA PHE A 388 28.62 -5.53 12.04
C PHE A 388 27.95 -4.15 12.00
N ARG A 389 26.71 -4.12 11.53
CA ARG A 389 25.88 -2.92 11.39
C ARG A 389 24.49 -3.22 11.98
N PRO A 390 24.32 -3.28 13.30
CA PRO A 390 23.02 -3.55 13.91
C PRO A 390 22.05 -2.39 13.69
N GLY A 391 20.75 -2.71 13.65
CA GLY A 391 19.67 -1.75 13.46
C GLY A 391 19.22 -1.69 12.01
N TYR A 392 18.81 -0.49 11.59
CA TYR A 392 18.32 -0.23 10.24
C TYR A 392 19.45 -0.09 9.23
N ASP A 393 19.09 -0.34 7.98
CA ASP A 393 19.98 -0.16 6.85
C ASP A 393 20.02 1.31 6.40
N TRP A 394 20.85 1.62 5.39
CA TRP A 394 21.11 2.98 4.93
C TRP A 394 21.01 3.09 3.40
N ILE A 395 20.79 4.31 2.92
CA ILE A 395 20.81 4.66 1.49
C ILE A 395 22.21 4.40 0.91
N LYS A 396 22.27 3.61 -0.16
CA LYS A 396 23.50 3.09 -0.77
C LYS A 396 24.14 4.07 -1.74
N GLN A 397 25.42 3.86 -2.05
CA GLN A 397 26.19 4.76 -2.93
C GLN A 397 25.61 4.84 -4.34
N ASP A 398 25.15 3.73 -4.91
CA ASP A 398 24.51 3.69 -6.23
C ASP A 398 23.22 4.53 -6.29
N GLN A 399 22.44 4.57 -5.20
CA GLN A 399 21.28 5.47 -5.06
C GLN A 399 21.71 6.94 -5.04
N LEU A 400 22.85 7.27 -4.40
CA LEU A 400 23.41 8.63 -4.38
C LEU A 400 23.90 9.05 -5.76
N ASP A 401 24.62 8.16 -6.45
CA ASP A 401 25.09 8.40 -7.82
C ASP A 401 23.89 8.62 -8.76
N PHE A 402 22.84 7.81 -8.61
CA PHE A 402 21.59 7.95 -9.37
C PHE A 402 20.94 9.33 -9.22
N ILE A 403 20.76 9.84 -7.99
CA ILE A 403 20.11 11.15 -7.80
C ILE A 403 20.99 12.31 -8.28
N GLN A 404 22.31 12.17 -8.21
CA GLN A 404 23.24 13.17 -8.77
C GLN A 404 23.16 13.22 -10.29
N ASP A 405 23.09 12.06 -10.94
CA ASP A 405 22.96 11.98 -12.39
C ASP A 405 21.58 12.45 -12.85
N LYS A 406 20.51 12.10 -12.12
CA LYS A 406 19.18 12.65 -12.37
C LYS A 406 19.12 14.16 -12.20
N TYR A 407 19.79 14.70 -11.18
CA TYR A 407 19.90 16.15 -11.03
C TYR A 407 20.57 16.80 -12.24
N LYS A 408 21.71 16.27 -12.72
CA LYS A 408 22.40 16.81 -13.92
C LYS A 408 21.53 16.73 -15.17
N GLU A 409 20.78 15.64 -15.33
CA GLU A 409 19.83 15.43 -16.43
C GLU A 409 18.71 16.48 -16.43
N LEU A 410 18.13 16.76 -15.26
CA LEU A 410 16.98 17.66 -15.12
C LEU A 410 17.38 19.15 -15.03
N LYS A 411 18.62 19.45 -14.65
CA LYS A 411 19.09 20.82 -14.39
C LYS A 411 18.86 21.80 -15.54
N PRO A 412 19.07 21.46 -16.83
CA PRO A 412 18.83 22.40 -17.93
C PRO A 412 17.38 22.90 -17.96
N GLU A 413 16.39 22.02 -17.81
CA GLU A 413 14.98 22.41 -17.80
C GLU A 413 14.59 23.18 -16.54
N GLN A 414 15.21 22.85 -15.40
CA GLN A 414 15.01 23.58 -14.14
C GLN A 414 15.54 25.02 -14.23
N ASP A 415 16.66 25.24 -14.93
CA ASP A 415 17.27 26.57 -15.10
C ASP A 415 16.47 27.49 -16.04
N GLU A 416 15.59 26.92 -16.86
CA GLU A 416 14.66 27.68 -17.69
C GLU A 416 13.42 28.16 -16.92
N TYR A 417 13.22 27.71 -15.68
CA TYR A 417 12.17 28.24 -14.84
C TYR A 417 12.48 29.69 -14.42
N SER A 418 11.48 30.57 -14.53
CA SER A 418 11.69 32.02 -14.37
C SER A 418 11.89 32.48 -12.93
N HIS A 419 11.66 31.61 -11.94
CA HIS A 419 11.89 31.84 -10.52
C HIS A 419 12.89 30.81 -9.98
N ILE A 420 13.17 30.82 -8.67
CA ILE A 420 14.07 29.84 -8.08
C ILE A 420 13.40 28.47 -8.10
N HIS A 421 14.05 27.50 -8.75
CA HIS A 421 13.67 26.09 -8.64
C HIS A 421 13.90 25.60 -7.21
N MET A 422 12.88 24.99 -6.58
CA MET A 422 12.97 24.48 -5.21
C MET A 422 12.88 22.95 -5.17
N SER A 423 13.66 22.34 -4.28
CA SER A 423 13.77 20.89 -4.16
C SER A 423 13.55 20.40 -2.73
N MET A 424 12.80 19.30 -2.61
CA MET A 424 12.58 18.57 -1.36
C MET A 424 12.94 17.09 -1.53
N ALA A 425 13.26 16.39 -0.44
CA ALA A 425 13.48 14.95 -0.47
C ALA A 425 12.65 14.22 0.59
N PHE A 426 12.21 13.01 0.25
CA PHE A 426 11.37 12.17 1.09
C PHE A 426 11.87 10.73 1.08
N PHE A 427 11.98 10.13 2.26
CA PHE A 427 12.31 8.72 2.49
C PHE A 427 11.79 8.31 3.87
N HIS A 428 11.82 7.03 4.22
CA HIS A 428 11.16 6.57 5.46
C HIS A 428 12.05 6.68 6.70
N ILE A 429 13.21 6.01 6.69
CA ILE A 429 14.12 5.92 7.85
C ILE A 429 14.99 7.18 7.92
N PRO A 430 15.08 7.86 9.07
CA PRO A 430 15.86 9.10 9.22
C PRO A 430 17.35 8.89 8.94
N LEU A 431 18.01 9.96 8.50
CA LEU A 431 19.47 9.98 8.36
C LEU A 431 20.15 10.11 9.73
N PRO A 432 21.44 9.72 9.87
CA PRO A 432 22.19 9.88 11.12
C PRO A 432 22.17 11.30 11.69
N GLU A 433 22.05 12.33 10.86
CA GLU A 433 21.96 13.73 11.28
C GLU A 433 20.71 14.05 12.12
N TYR A 434 19.63 13.28 11.99
CA TYR A 434 18.44 13.41 12.86
C TYR A 434 18.71 13.04 14.33
N THR A 435 19.84 12.40 14.62
CA THR A 435 20.25 12.07 15.99
C THR A 435 20.91 13.26 16.72
N ASP A 436 21.23 14.35 16.00
CA ASP A 436 21.86 15.54 16.57
C ASP A 436 20.84 16.43 17.29
N ASN A 437 20.59 16.12 18.56
CA ASN A 437 19.69 16.87 19.42
C ASN A 437 20.25 18.21 19.92
N THR A 438 21.42 18.65 19.44
CA THR A 438 21.99 19.96 19.78
C THR A 438 21.48 21.09 18.89
N GLN A 439 20.87 20.74 17.76
CA GLN A 439 20.29 21.68 16.82
C GLN A 439 18.94 22.22 17.30
N GLN A 440 18.57 23.39 16.78
CA GLN A 440 17.26 23.97 17.08
C GLN A 440 16.18 23.30 16.25
N PHE A 441 15.00 23.12 16.84
CA PHE A 441 13.84 22.58 16.16
C PHE A 441 12.55 23.19 16.69
N ILE A 442 11.50 23.18 15.86
CA ILE A 442 10.13 23.45 16.28
C ILE A 442 9.31 22.17 16.12
N GLY A 443 8.62 21.78 17.19
CA GLY A 443 7.79 20.58 17.30
C GLY A 443 8.19 19.73 18.50
N GLN A 444 7.89 18.43 18.46
CA GLN A 444 8.11 17.53 19.60
C GLN A 444 9.13 16.44 19.25
N TYR A 445 10.18 16.37 20.07
CA TYR A 445 11.10 15.23 20.16
C TYR A 445 10.65 14.35 21.33
N ARG A 446 10.11 13.18 21.04
CA ARG A 446 9.54 12.26 22.05
C ARG A 446 10.22 10.91 22.11
N GLU A 447 11.02 10.59 21.10
CA GLU A 447 11.81 9.37 21.09
C GLU A 447 13.17 9.59 20.45
N ALA A 448 14.12 8.73 20.84
CA ALA A 448 15.44 8.74 20.24
C ALA A 448 15.35 8.33 18.77
N SER A 449 15.99 9.11 17.89
CA SER A 449 15.96 8.76 16.48
C SER A 449 16.64 7.43 16.23
N THR A 450 15.98 6.55 15.48
CA THR A 450 16.47 5.19 15.19
C THR A 450 17.27 5.12 13.89
N ALA A 451 17.79 6.24 13.43
CA ALA A 451 18.65 6.35 12.25
C ALA A 451 19.76 5.27 12.19
N PRO A 452 20.19 4.86 10.98
CA PRO A 452 21.23 3.86 10.83
C PRO A 452 22.55 4.32 11.45
N ARG A 453 23.37 3.38 11.92
CA ARG A 453 24.69 3.69 12.51
C ARG A 453 25.74 4.07 11.47
N TYR A 454 25.48 3.82 10.19
CA TYR A 454 26.38 4.16 9.10
C TYR A 454 25.85 5.38 8.37
N ASN A 455 26.71 6.39 8.20
CA ASN A 455 26.42 7.57 7.40
C ASN A 455 27.09 7.44 6.04
N SER A 456 26.29 7.36 4.98
CA SER A 456 26.76 7.29 3.59
C SER A 456 27.04 8.66 2.96
N GLY A 457 26.83 9.77 3.68
CA GLY A 457 26.96 11.12 3.15
C GLY A 457 25.74 11.60 2.37
N THR A 458 24.58 10.94 2.54
CA THR A 458 23.33 11.27 1.83
C THR A 458 22.95 12.74 1.96
N LEU A 459 23.06 13.32 3.16
CA LEU A 459 22.68 14.71 3.39
C LEU A 459 23.51 15.68 2.54
N ASP A 460 24.82 15.45 2.45
CA ASP A 460 25.72 16.30 1.66
C ASP A 460 25.40 16.21 0.17
N VAL A 461 25.08 15.01 -0.33
CA VAL A 461 24.65 14.81 -1.72
C VAL A 461 23.34 15.54 -2.01
N LEU A 462 22.34 15.40 -1.15
CA LEU A 462 21.04 16.07 -1.29
C LEU A 462 21.19 17.61 -1.26
N LYS A 463 22.02 18.13 -0.36
CA LYS A 463 22.35 19.56 -0.29
C LYS A 463 23.01 20.06 -1.57
N ALA A 464 23.95 19.30 -2.12
CA ALA A 464 24.69 19.63 -3.33
C ALA A 464 23.80 19.71 -4.57
N ILE A 465 22.71 18.93 -4.62
CA ILE A 465 21.72 18.97 -5.71
C ILE A 465 20.56 19.96 -5.43
N GLY A 466 20.71 20.84 -4.44
CA GLY A 466 19.78 21.94 -4.18
C GLY A 466 18.61 21.62 -3.25
N VAL A 467 18.57 20.43 -2.62
CA VAL A 467 17.54 20.12 -1.62
C VAL A 467 17.73 20.99 -0.38
N ARG A 468 16.63 21.58 0.11
CA ARG A 468 16.61 22.44 1.31
C ARG A 468 15.67 21.95 2.41
N VAL A 469 14.76 21.03 2.09
CA VAL A 469 13.86 20.40 3.05
C VAL A 469 13.85 18.90 2.80
N LEU A 470 14.15 18.12 3.83
CA LEU A 470 14.04 16.67 3.83
C LEU A 470 12.94 16.30 4.82
N SER A 471 12.13 15.29 4.48
CA SER A 471 11.18 14.77 5.44
C SER A 471 11.01 13.26 5.45
N VAL A 472 10.84 12.72 6.67
CA VAL A 472 10.85 11.29 6.96
C VAL A 472 9.69 10.86 7.87
N GLY A 473 9.51 9.55 8.04
CA GLY A 473 8.56 8.94 8.99
C GLY A 473 9.31 8.17 10.08
N HIS A 474 8.91 6.91 10.30
CA HIS A 474 9.61 5.86 11.05
C HIS A 474 9.66 6.05 12.57
N ASP A 475 10.15 7.19 13.06
CA ASP A 475 10.14 7.54 14.48
C ASP A 475 8.79 8.22 14.79
N HIS A 476 7.75 7.39 14.97
CA HIS A 476 6.34 7.79 15.02
C HIS A 476 6.00 8.96 15.98
N ALA A 477 6.74 9.08 17.08
CA ALA A 477 6.50 10.06 18.13
C ALA A 477 7.20 11.39 17.88
N ASN A 478 8.16 11.42 16.95
CA ASN A 478 8.83 12.63 16.53
C ASN A 478 8.00 13.33 15.45
N ASN A 479 7.82 14.64 15.60
CA ASN A 479 7.08 15.45 14.65
C ASN A 479 7.69 16.85 14.49
N PHE A 480 8.97 17.02 14.80
CA PHE A 480 9.65 18.31 14.67
C PHE A 480 10.19 18.56 13.27
N CYS A 481 10.48 19.84 12.98
CA CYS A 481 11.40 20.25 11.92
C CYS A 481 12.61 20.91 12.57
N MET A 482 13.78 20.38 12.25
CA MET A 482 15.07 20.79 12.80
C MET A 482 15.84 21.59 11.77
N ASP A 483 16.28 22.78 12.18
CA ASP A 483 17.20 23.61 11.43
C ASP A 483 18.62 23.03 11.59
N TYR A 484 19.06 22.30 10.58
CA TYR A 484 20.35 21.63 10.61
C TYR A 484 21.40 22.46 9.87
N ALA A 485 22.20 23.19 10.63
CA ALA A 485 23.29 24.02 10.13
C ALA A 485 24.64 23.45 10.59
N LYS A 486 25.28 22.64 9.73
CA LYS A 486 26.66 22.18 9.93
C LYS A 486 27.49 22.46 8.69
N ASN A 487 28.64 23.11 8.89
CA ASN A 487 29.57 23.55 7.85
C ASN A 487 29.00 24.56 6.83
N GLY A 488 28.09 25.44 7.25
CA GLY A 488 27.70 26.64 6.48
C GLY A 488 26.68 26.43 5.37
N THR A 489 25.98 25.30 5.33
CA THR A 489 24.85 25.11 4.42
C THR A 489 23.65 24.56 5.19
N ASP A 490 22.61 25.37 5.25
CA ASP A 490 21.43 25.15 6.08
C ASP A 490 20.40 24.29 5.33
N VAL A 491 19.76 23.38 6.07
CA VAL A 491 18.75 22.45 5.56
C VAL A 491 17.79 22.10 6.69
N TYR A 492 16.50 21.94 6.37
CA TYR A 492 15.53 21.46 7.35
C TYR A 492 15.36 19.95 7.27
N LEU A 493 15.43 19.31 8.44
CA LEU A 493 15.20 17.89 8.67
C LEU A 493 13.88 17.71 9.43
N CYS A 494 12.85 17.21 8.77
CA CYS A 494 11.48 17.17 9.29
C CYS A 494 10.95 15.74 9.47
N TYR A 495 10.23 15.48 10.55
CA TYR A 495 9.37 14.31 10.67
C TYR A 495 7.94 14.63 10.22
N GLY A 496 7.34 13.71 9.47
CA GLY A 496 5.92 13.75 9.09
C GLY A 496 4.96 13.52 10.25
N GLY A 497 5.45 12.88 11.33
CA GLY A 497 4.67 12.40 12.46
C GLY A 497 3.93 11.09 12.17
N GLY A 498 3.60 10.30 13.19
CA GLY A 498 2.81 9.09 13.01
C GLY A 498 1.31 9.35 13.05
N ALA A 499 0.62 9.24 11.90
CA ALA A 499 -0.82 9.47 11.81
C ALA A 499 -1.66 8.22 12.10
N GLY A 500 -1.08 7.04 11.96
CA GLY A 500 -1.75 5.75 12.16
C GLY A 500 -2.08 5.45 13.60
N GLU A 501 -3.36 5.22 13.90
CA GLU A 501 -3.79 4.69 15.21
C GLU A 501 -3.39 3.22 15.40
N GLY A 502 -3.03 2.51 14.32
CA GLY A 502 -2.54 1.14 14.35
C GLY A 502 -1.03 1.01 14.57
N GLY A 503 -0.29 2.13 14.55
CA GLY A 503 1.17 2.17 14.76
C GLY A 503 1.55 2.50 16.21
N TYR A 504 2.80 2.30 16.59
CA TYR A 504 3.28 2.54 17.96
C TYR A 504 3.02 3.98 18.44
N GLY A 505 2.56 4.15 19.69
CA GLY A 505 2.02 5.42 20.20
C GLY A 505 2.31 5.77 21.66
N GLY A 506 2.88 4.85 22.44
CA GLY A 506 3.02 4.89 23.91
C GLY A 506 3.91 5.99 24.52
N TYR A 507 4.18 7.07 23.79
CA TYR A 507 5.13 8.12 24.17
C TYR A 507 4.49 9.26 24.96
N GLY A 508 3.70 8.90 25.98
CA GLY A 508 3.19 9.83 27.00
C GLY A 508 2.33 10.97 26.44
N GLY A 509 1.19 10.65 25.84
CA GLY A 509 0.25 11.65 25.34
C GLY A 509 0.55 12.16 23.93
N LEU A 510 1.05 11.28 23.05
CA LEU A 510 1.28 11.58 21.64
C LEU A 510 -0.06 11.67 20.92
N ILE A 511 -0.41 12.85 20.40
CA ILE A 511 -1.56 12.98 19.51
C ILE A 511 -1.08 12.71 18.08
N ARG A 512 -1.74 11.78 17.39
CA ARG A 512 -1.48 11.44 15.98
C ARG A 512 -1.61 12.67 15.11
N GLY A 513 -0.77 12.79 14.08
CA GLY A 513 -0.77 13.97 13.25
C GLY A 513 -0.09 13.77 11.91
N VAL A 514 -0.30 14.75 11.04
CA VAL A 514 0.27 14.84 9.70
C VAL A 514 0.98 16.17 9.53
N ARG A 515 1.84 16.27 8.51
CA ARG A 515 2.58 17.48 8.17
C ARG A 515 2.15 18.03 6.82
N VAL A 516 2.03 19.35 6.73
CA VAL A 516 1.75 20.05 5.48
C VAL A 516 2.93 20.95 5.13
N PHE A 517 3.23 21.06 3.84
CA PHE A 517 4.15 22.03 3.27
C PHE A 517 3.40 22.92 2.29
N ASP A 518 3.29 24.20 2.61
CA ASP A 518 2.77 25.25 1.74
C ASP A 518 3.96 25.86 0.99
N VAL A 519 4.05 25.60 -0.31
CA VAL A 519 5.07 26.17 -1.19
C VAL A 519 4.47 27.36 -1.94
N ASN A 520 5.23 28.46 -2.02
CA ASN A 520 4.89 29.62 -2.83
C ASN A 520 6.05 29.93 -3.78
N THR A 521 5.84 29.71 -5.07
CA THR A 521 6.85 29.90 -6.12
C THR A 521 6.97 31.34 -6.60
N GLN A 522 6.21 32.29 -6.04
CA GLN A 522 6.39 33.72 -6.31
C GLN A 522 7.36 34.36 -5.31
N SER A 523 7.33 33.88 -4.06
CA SER A 523 8.25 34.28 -2.98
C SER A 523 9.38 33.29 -2.75
N ASP A 524 9.44 32.21 -3.54
CA ASP A 524 10.39 31.11 -3.42
C ASP A 524 10.50 30.61 -1.97
N SER A 525 9.33 30.38 -1.35
CA SER A 525 9.22 30.08 0.07
C SER A 525 8.52 28.74 0.34
N ILE A 526 8.93 28.09 1.43
CA ILE A 526 8.33 26.87 1.95
C ILE A 526 7.97 27.11 3.41
N THR A 527 6.68 26.98 3.74
CA THR A 527 6.15 27.03 5.11
C THR A 527 5.63 25.64 5.47
N THR A 528 5.81 25.24 6.72
CA THR A 528 5.25 23.97 7.21
C THR A 528 4.49 24.17 8.52
N TYR A 529 3.51 23.30 8.74
CA TYR A 529 2.75 23.17 9.98
C TYR A 529 2.27 21.74 10.12
N LYS A 530 1.78 21.41 11.31
CA LYS A 530 1.15 20.12 11.61
C LYS A 530 -0.35 20.28 11.77
N LEU A 531 -1.05 19.19 11.52
CA LEU A 531 -2.45 19.00 11.88
C LEU A 531 -2.52 17.76 12.78
N LEU A 532 -3.28 17.85 13.86
CA LEU A 532 -3.41 16.77 14.83
C LEU A 532 -4.80 16.14 14.76
N HIS A 533 -4.92 14.87 15.11
CA HIS A 533 -6.19 14.14 15.10
C HIS A 533 -7.27 14.84 15.94
N THR A 534 -6.89 15.44 17.08
CA THR A 534 -7.81 16.20 17.94
C THR A 534 -8.13 17.61 17.45
N ALA A 535 -7.33 18.14 16.52
CA ALA A 535 -7.46 19.50 15.99
C ALA A 535 -7.11 19.52 14.48
N PRO A 536 -7.89 18.81 13.64
CA PRO A 536 -7.53 18.55 12.24
C PRO A 536 -7.59 19.79 11.35
N SER A 537 -8.15 20.90 11.84
CA SER A 537 -8.30 22.17 11.12
C SER A 537 -7.43 23.30 11.72
N GLU A 538 -6.64 23.02 12.75
CA GLU A 538 -5.78 24.01 13.41
C GLU A 538 -4.33 23.83 13.00
N ARG A 539 -3.72 24.89 12.45
CA ARG A 539 -2.29 24.89 12.11
C ARG A 539 -1.47 24.97 13.39
N ILE A 540 -0.69 23.93 13.66
CA ILE A 540 0.17 23.82 14.85
C ILE A 540 1.63 23.93 14.43
N ASP A 541 2.43 24.65 15.21
CA ASP A 541 3.88 24.78 15.01
C ASP A 541 4.27 25.31 13.63
N GLU A 542 3.48 26.27 13.12
CA GLU A 542 3.70 26.89 11.81
C GLU A 542 5.03 27.65 11.77
N GLN A 543 5.84 27.37 10.75
CA GLN A 543 7.18 27.92 10.62
C GLN A 543 7.58 28.05 9.14
N VAL A 544 8.34 29.10 8.83
CA VAL A 544 8.92 29.32 7.49
C VAL A 544 10.27 28.63 7.43
N LEU A 545 10.40 27.63 6.55
CA LEU A 545 11.63 26.86 6.37
C LEU A 545 12.56 27.50 5.33
N VAL A 546 11.98 28.01 4.25
CA VAL A 546 12.69 28.61 3.12
C VAL A 546 11.99 29.92 2.77
N ASN A 547 12.77 30.96 2.46
CA ASN A 547 12.29 32.23 1.95
C ASN A 547 13.27 32.78 0.92
N SER A 548 12.77 33.26 -0.22
CA SER A 548 13.61 33.71 -1.34
C SER A 548 14.64 32.65 -1.78
N GLY A 549 14.27 31.37 -1.72
CA GLY A 549 15.14 30.23 -2.08
C GLY A 549 16.23 29.88 -1.07
N VAL A 550 16.30 30.59 0.07
CA VAL A 550 17.31 30.36 1.12
C VAL A 550 16.63 29.84 2.38
N VAL A 551 17.27 28.91 3.08
CA VAL A 551 16.79 28.39 4.35
C VAL A 551 16.76 29.51 5.39
N VAL A 552 15.70 29.55 6.20
CA VAL A 552 15.51 30.54 7.26
C VAL A 552 15.92 29.89 8.58
N PRO A 553 17.04 30.29 9.19
CA PRO A 553 17.46 29.70 10.44
C PRO A 553 16.46 29.98 11.57
N LEU A 554 16.34 29.04 12.49
CA LEU A 554 15.62 29.29 13.74
C LEU A 554 16.41 30.32 14.54
N LYS A 555 15.71 31.33 15.05
CA LYS A 555 16.34 32.29 15.97
C LYS A 555 16.51 31.59 17.31
N ALA A 556 17.72 31.67 17.87
CA ALA A 556 17.90 31.37 19.29
C ALA A 556 16.90 32.21 20.09
N SER A 557 16.07 31.56 20.88
CA SER A 557 15.26 32.23 21.89
C SER A 557 16.21 33.02 22.80
N GLU A 558 16.04 34.34 22.85
CA GLU A 558 16.76 35.22 23.80
C GLU A 558 16.48 34.86 25.26
#